data_AF-A0A526MBU9-F1
#
_entry.id   AF-A0A526MBU9-F1
#
_cell.length_a   1.000
_cell.length_b   1.000
_cell.length_c   1.000
_cell.angle_alpha   90.00
_cell.angle_beta   90.00
_cell.angle_gamma   90.00
#
_symmetry.space_group_name_H-M   'P 1'
#
loop_
_entity.id
_entity.type
_entity.pdbx_description
1 polymer ?
#
loop_
_entity_poly.entity_id
_entity_poly.type
_entity_poly.pdbx_seq_one_letter_code
_entity_poly.pdbx_strand_id
1 'polypeptide(L)'
;MTDKRSRGRPRGTGKNDTVFLTMVADLMVKTPGLKYTTAMTRIVRQRTDWDAASPEAAVRRWQVKWKVQGEALLAATHERAMPKPVARIGRHSPCQT
;
A
#
# COMPACT_ATOMS: atom_id res chain seq x y z
N MET A 1 23.42 -19.75 23.42
CA MET A 1 22.97 -19.00 24.62
C MET A 1 22.51 -17.62 24.16
N THR A 2 21.32 -17.56 23.54
CA THR A 2 20.05 -17.05 24.12
C THR A 2 19.99 -15.52 24.27
N ASP A 3 19.63 -14.93 23.14
CA ASP A 3 18.97 -13.65 22.86
C ASP A 3 18.41 -12.89 24.07
N LYS A 4 18.91 -11.66 24.25
CA LYS A 4 18.57 -10.76 25.35
C LYS A 4 17.15 -10.23 25.19
N ARG A 5 16.33 -10.59 26.18
CA ARG A 5 14.98 -10.07 26.49
C ARG A 5 14.83 -8.56 26.25
N SER A 6 14.24 -8.18 25.10
CA SER A 6 13.66 -6.85 24.90
C SER A 6 12.22 -6.83 25.42
N ARG A 7 12.05 -6.35 26.66
CA ARG A 7 10.76 -6.01 27.25
C ARG A 7 10.19 -4.78 26.53
N GLY A 8 9.16 -4.98 25.69
CA GLY A 8 8.42 -3.87 25.09
C GLY A 8 7.50 -4.26 23.93
N ARG A 9 6.33 -4.79 24.25
CA ARG A 9 5.18 -5.10 23.36
C ARG A 9 5.40 -6.25 22.36
N PRO A 10 4.50 -7.26 22.29
CA PRO A 10 4.61 -8.33 21.30
C PRO A 10 4.73 -7.73 19.90
N ARG A 11 5.79 -8.13 19.16
CA ARG A 11 5.98 -7.81 17.74
C ARG A 11 4.67 -8.17 17.03
N GLY A 12 3.97 -7.13 16.60
CA GLY A 12 2.56 -7.20 16.22
C GLY A 12 2.25 -8.44 15.39
N THR A 13 1.34 -9.26 15.91
CA THR A 13 0.70 -10.38 15.25
C THR A 13 0.39 -10.04 13.80
N GLY A 14 1.21 -10.56 12.89
CA GLY A 14 0.89 -11.34 11.68
C GLY A 14 -0.32 -11.01 10.82
N LYS A 15 -0.96 -9.85 10.95
CA LYS A 15 -2.09 -9.46 10.10
C LYS A 15 -1.55 -8.66 8.93
N ASN A 16 -1.67 -9.25 7.74
CA ASN A 16 -1.19 -8.71 6.46
C ASN A 16 -2.08 -7.54 5.99
N ASP A 17 -2.20 -6.51 6.83
CA ASP A 17 -2.92 -5.28 6.49
C ASP A 17 -2.26 -4.53 5.33
N THR A 18 -0.99 -4.85 5.01
CA THR A 18 -0.22 -4.27 3.90
C THR A 18 -0.94 -4.38 2.56
N VAL A 19 -1.65 -5.48 2.33
CA VAL A 19 -2.43 -5.71 1.10
C VAL A 19 -3.56 -4.68 0.99
N PHE A 20 -4.29 -4.43 2.09
CA PHE A 20 -5.34 -3.42 2.12
C PHE A 20 -4.79 -1.99 2.03
N LEU A 21 -3.67 -1.70 2.69
CA LEU A 21 -3.01 -0.39 2.61
C LEU A 21 -2.50 -0.12 1.17
N THR A 22 -2.00 -1.13 0.47
CA THR A 22 -1.62 -0.98 -0.94
C THR A 22 -2.81 -0.64 -1.82
N MET A 23 -3.98 -1.27 -1.58
CA MET A 23 -5.22 -0.92 -2.29
C MET A 23 -5.69 0.52 -1.98
N VAL A 24 -5.51 0.99 -0.74
CA VAL A 24 -5.79 2.39 -0.38
C VAL A 24 -4.93 3.34 -1.22
N ALA A 25 -3.62 3.05 -1.33
CA ALA A 25 -2.70 3.86 -2.13
C ALA A 25 -3.07 3.85 -3.61
N ASP A 26 -3.33 2.68 -4.18
CA ASP A 26 -3.77 2.52 -5.57
C ASP A 26 -5.07 3.30 -5.85
N LEU A 27 -6.05 3.23 -4.95
CA LEU A 27 -7.30 3.97 -5.07
C LEU A 27 -7.08 5.50 -5.02
N MET A 28 -6.16 5.97 -4.18
CA MET A 28 -5.82 7.40 -4.10
C MET A 28 -5.10 7.89 -5.35
N VAL A 29 -4.22 7.09 -5.95
CA VAL A 29 -3.54 7.43 -7.20
C VAL A 29 -4.52 7.46 -8.38
N LYS A 30 -5.47 6.51 -8.43
CA LYS A 30 -6.52 6.46 -9.46
C LYS A 30 -7.56 7.58 -9.33
N THR A 31 -7.84 8.02 -8.11
CA THR A 31 -8.83 9.08 -7.82
C THR A 31 -8.15 10.25 -7.09
N PRO A 32 -7.50 11.17 -7.82
CA PRO A 32 -6.83 12.31 -7.22
C PRO A 32 -7.84 13.15 -6.43
N GLY A 33 -7.50 13.48 -5.18
CA GLY A 33 -8.38 14.21 -4.24
C GLY A 33 -9.16 13.32 -3.27
N LEU A 34 -9.09 11.99 -3.39
CA LEU A 34 -9.68 11.09 -2.41
C LEU A 34 -8.83 11.04 -1.13
N LYS A 35 -9.45 11.29 0.02
CA LYS A 35 -8.79 11.16 1.34
C LYS A 35 -8.52 9.69 1.65
N TYR A 36 -7.36 9.41 2.27
CA TYR A 36 -6.99 8.05 2.69
C TYR A 36 -8.03 7.43 3.64
N THR A 37 -8.68 8.23 4.50
CA THR A 37 -9.75 7.77 5.39
C THR A 37 -10.98 7.31 4.60
N THR A 38 -11.38 8.07 3.58
CA THR A 38 -12.49 7.70 2.68
C THR A 38 -12.16 6.45 1.89
N ALA A 39 -10.92 6.34 1.38
CA ALA A 39 -10.44 5.16 0.68
C ALA A 39 -10.46 3.90 1.57
N MET A 40 -9.98 4.00 2.81
CA MET A 40 -10.05 2.92 3.80
C MET A 40 -11.49 2.50 4.09
N THR A 41 -12.39 3.46 4.35
CA THR A 41 -13.81 3.19 4.61
C THR A 41 -14.48 2.50 3.43
N ARG A 42 -14.15 2.89 2.19
CA ARG A 42 -14.67 2.22 0.98
C ARG A 42 -14.25 0.75 0.93
N ILE A 43 -12.97 0.46 1.19
CA ILE A 43 -12.44 -0.91 1.16
C ILE A 43 -13.06 -1.75 2.28
N VAL A 44 -13.16 -1.22 3.50
CA VAL A 44 -13.79 -1.89 4.65
C VAL A 44 -15.28 -2.16 4.43
N ARG A 45 -15.98 -1.31 3.68
CA ARG A 45 -17.40 -1.53 3.32
C ARG A 45 -17.59 -2.54 2.20
N GLN A 46 -16.65 -2.60 1.25
CA GLN A 46 -16.75 -3.49 0.09
C GLN A 46 -16.28 -4.92 0.39
N ARG A 47 -15.43 -5.11 1.40
CA ARG A 47 -14.89 -6.40 1.78
C ARG A 47 -15.23 -6.69 3.23
N THR A 48 -15.38 -7.95 3.59
CA THR A 48 -15.52 -8.43 4.98
C THR A 48 -14.35 -9.32 5.40
N ASP A 49 -13.38 -9.51 4.51
CA ASP A 49 -12.22 -10.39 4.65
C ASP A 49 -11.08 -9.77 5.50
N TRP A 50 -11.40 -8.76 6.31
CA TRP A 50 -10.45 -8.06 7.19
C TRP A 50 -10.59 -8.55 8.61
N ASP A 51 -9.46 -8.69 9.31
CA ASP A 51 -9.38 -9.28 10.64
C ASP A 51 -9.53 -8.22 11.74
N ALA A 52 -10.77 -7.75 11.93
CA ALA A 52 -11.16 -6.90 13.06
C ALA A 52 -12.58 -7.23 13.55
N ALA A 53 -12.87 -6.87 14.79
CA ALA A 53 -14.19 -7.07 15.40
C ALA A 53 -15.27 -6.11 14.86
N SER A 54 -14.87 -4.97 14.32
CA SER A 54 -15.76 -3.96 13.73
C SER A 54 -15.04 -3.23 12.59
N PRO A 55 -15.79 -2.76 11.58
CA PRO A 55 -15.24 -1.94 10.50
C PRO A 55 -14.52 -0.69 11.03
N GLU A 56 -15.00 -0.08 12.10
CA GLU A 56 -14.38 1.10 12.69
C GLU A 56 -13.04 0.77 13.36
N ALA A 57 -12.94 -0.40 13.99
CA ALA A 57 -11.70 -0.90 14.57
C ALA A 57 -10.66 -1.20 13.47
N ALA A 58 -11.09 -1.76 12.33
CA ALA A 58 -10.23 -1.97 11.17
C ALA A 58 -9.68 -0.63 10.65
N VAL A 59 -10.56 0.36 10.43
CA VAL A 59 -10.16 1.70 9.94
C VAL A 59 -9.17 2.35 10.90
N ARG A 60 -9.40 2.33 12.22
CA ARG A 60 -8.47 2.89 13.20
C ARG A 60 -7.10 2.22 13.17
N ARG A 61 -7.04 0.88 13.06
CA ARG A 61 -5.77 0.14 12.94
C ARG A 61 -5.04 0.51 11.65
N TRP A 62 -5.77 0.62 10.55
CA TRP A 62 -5.21 0.99 9.25
C TRP A 62 -4.71 2.43 9.24
N GLN A 63 -5.41 3.37 9.88
CA GLN A 63 -4.96 4.75 10.04
C GLN A 63 -3.61 4.84 10.77
N VAL A 64 -3.44 4.10 11.88
CA VAL A 64 -2.17 4.08 12.62
C VAL A 64 -1.04 3.53 11.74
N LYS A 65 -1.28 2.44 11.00
CA LYS A 65 -0.28 1.87 10.08
C LYS A 65 0.01 2.80 8.90
N TRP A 66 -0.99 3.48 8.38
CA TRP A 66 -0.87 4.43 7.27
C TRP A 66 -0.05 5.65 7.65
N LYS A 67 -0.12 6.14 8.88
CA LYS A 67 0.77 7.21 9.34
C LYS A 67 2.25 6.83 9.30
N VAL A 68 2.57 5.53 9.38
CA VAL A 68 3.96 5.03 9.36
C VAL A 68 4.41 4.66 7.94
N GLN A 69 3.54 4.03 7.15
CA GLN A 69 3.91 3.42 5.86
C GLN A 69 3.20 4.06 4.65
N GLY A 70 2.24 4.96 4.86
CA GLY A 70 1.40 5.52 3.81
C GLY A 70 2.16 6.34 2.79
N GLU A 71 3.13 7.16 3.23
CA GLU A 71 4.01 7.89 2.31
C GLU A 71 4.84 6.95 1.44
N ALA A 72 5.45 5.91 2.02
CA ALA A 72 6.22 4.92 1.26
C ALA A 72 5.34 4.17 0.25
N LEU A 73 4.11 3.82 0.64
CA LEU A 73 3.15 3.16 -0.25
C LEU A 73 2.69 4.07 -1.38
N LEU A 74 2.41 5.34 -1.10
CA LEU A 74 2.05 6.33 -2.12
C LEU A 74 3.20 6.57 -3.09
N ALA A 75 4.43 6.73 -2.60
CA ALA A 75 5.62 6.87 -3.45
C ALA A 75 5.80 5.65 -4.35
N ALA A 76 5.77 4.43 -3.78
CA ALA A 76 5.88 3.20 -4.55
C ALA A 76 4.75 3.02 -5.58
N THR A 77 3.54 3.53 -5.29
CA THR A 77 2.40 3.45 -6.21
C THR A 77 2.53 4.50 -7.32
N HIS A 78 2.98 5.71 -6.99
CA HIS A 78 3.30 6.75 -7.97
C HIS A 78 4.41 6.29 -8.92
N GLU A 79 5.48 5.67 -8.42
CA GLU A 79 6.55 5.11 -9.24
C GLU A 79 6.06 4.02 -10.20
N ARG A 80 5.03 3.26 -9.81
CA ARG A 80 4.38 2.27 -10.68
C ARG A 80 3.43 2.91 -11.69
N ALA A 81 2.73 3.97 -11.29
CA ALA A 81 1.77 4.67 -12.13
C ALA A 81 2.44 5.56 -13.18
N MET A 82 3.65 6.06 -12.88
CA MET A 82 4.51 6.67 -13.88
C MET A 82 5.03 5.56 -14.80
N PRO A 83 4.63 5.53 -16.08
CA PRO A 83 5.35 4.70 -17.03
C PRO A 83 6.77 5.25 -17.07
N LYS A 84 7.73 4.51 -16.51
CA LYS A 84 9.14 4.71 -16.87
C LYS A 84 9.13 4.76 -18.40
N PRO A 85 9.59 5.85 -19.04
CA PRO A 85 9.66 5.86 -20.49
C PRO A 85 10.48 4.65 -20.83
N VAL A 86 9.83 3.65 -21.43
CA VAL A 86 10.52 2.56 -22.08
C VAL A 86 11.48 3.29 -22.99
N ALA A 87 12.77 3.22 -22.65
CA ALA A 87 13.81 3.70 -23.52
C ALA A 87 13.47 3.03 -24.84
N ARG A 88 13.04 3.83 -25.83
CA ARG A 88 12.78 3.38 -27.19
C ARG A 88 14.11 2.80 -27.63
N ILE A 89 14.29 1.49 -27.39
CA ILE A 89 15.37 0.69 -27.92
C ILE A 89 15.30 0.98 -29.41
N GLY A 90 16.35 1.66 -29.88
CA GLY A 90 16.41 2.22 -31.22
C GLY A 90 15.98 1.18 -32.22
N ARG A 91 15.01 1.55 -33.04
CA ARG A 91 14.67 0.87 -34.28
C ARG A 91 15.93 0.92 -35.17
N HIS A 92 16.82 -0.05 -35.01
CA HIS A 92 17.92 -0.25 -35.94
C HIS A 92 17.39 -1.16 -37.05
N SER A 93 16.83 -0.54 -38.08
CA SER A 93 16.68 -1.20 -39.38
C SER A 93 18.08 -1.34 -39.98
N PRO A 94 18.61 -2.55 -40.25
CA PRO A 94 19.65 -2.68 -41.24
C PRO A 94 18.97 -2.80 -42.59
N CYS A 95 18.86 -1.66 -43.27
CA CYS A 95 18.85 -1.63 -44.73
C CYS A 95 20.32 -1.66 -45.20
N GLN A 96 20.56 -2.29 -46.36
CA GLN A 96 21.79 -2.38 -47.18
C GLN A 96 22.45 -3.76 -47.12
N THR A 97 22.90 -4.39 -48.21
CA THR A 97 22.79 -4.19 -49.67
C THR A 97 23.18 -5.53 -50.28
#